data_AF-A0A0Q4UA96-F1
#
_entry.id   AF-A0A0Q4UA96-F1
#
_cell.length_a   1.000
_cell.length_b   1.000
_cell.length_c   1.000
_cell.angle_alpha   90.00
_cell.angle_beta   90.00
_cell.angle_gamma   90.00
#
_symmetry.space_group_name_H-M   'P 1'
#
loop_
_entity.id
_entity.type
_entity.pdbx_description
1 polymer ?
#
loop_
_entity_poly.entity_id
_entity_poly.type
_entity_poly.pdbx_seq_one_letter_code
_entity_poly.pdbx_strand_id
1 'polypeptide(L)'
;MSVTPTERRALQAVVAIACLVPLTIGGISIVRGPGWLGHAPTIPTDLDSQFRYVSGIFFALGLAFTTCVRGIERKGARFRLLGLLVVAGGLARLLSWATVGAPSPGHRLGLVMELGVVPLLMLWQARIARGR
;
A
#
# COMPACT_ATOMS: atom_id res chain seq x y z
N MET A 1 15.59 1.11 25.28
CA MET A 1 15.49 2.50 24.80
C MET A 1 14.04 2.94 24.90
N SER A 2 13.75 3.99 25.67
CA SER A 2 12.39 4.55 25.78
C SER A 2 12.00 5.22 24.46
N VAL A 3 10.78 4.98 23.98
CA VAL A 3 10.29 5.58 22.73
C VAL A 3 9.95 7.04 22.95
N THR A 4 10.55 7.95 22.18
CA THR A 4 10.29 9.38 22.32
C THR A 4 8.96 9.78 21.66
N PRO A 5 8.28 10.83 22.15
CA PRO A 5 7.10 11.40 21.48
C PRO A 5 7.37 11.81 20.03
N THR A 6 8.58 12.30 19.75
CA THR A 6 9.04 12.70 18.41
C THR A 6 9.08 11.52 17.46
N GLU A 7 9.65 10.38 17.89
CA GLU A 7 9.71 9.18 17.06
C GLU A 7 8.32 8.65 16.69
N ARG A 8 7.40 8.64 17.65
CA ARG A 8 6.01 8.28 17.38
C ARG A 8 5.36 9.20 16.34
N ARG A 9 5.56 10.51 16.46
CA ARG A 9 5.03 11.49 15.49
C ARG A 9 5.65 11.30 14.11
N ALA A 10 6.94 10.96 14.04
CA ALA A 10 7.60 10.66 12.78
C ALA A 10 6.96 9.45 12.07
N LEU A 11 6.75 8.34 12.78
CA LEU A 11 6.06 7.17 12.20
C LEU A 11 4.64 7.54 11.73
N GLN A 12 3.90 8.31 12.52
CA GLN A 12 2.55 8.77 12.14
C GLN A 12 2.56 9.59 10.85
N ALA A 13 3.50 10.54 10.72
CA ALA A 13 3.64 11.36 9.53
C ALA A 13 4.01 10.53 8.30
N VAL A 14 5.00 9.63 8.43
CA VAL A 14 5.43 8.76 7.32
C VAL A 14 4.29 7.86 6.86
N VAL A 15 3.54 7.24 7.79
CA VAL A 15 2.39 6.41 7.43
C VAL A 15 1.28 7.24 6.80
N ALA A 16 1.00 8.45 7.30
CA ALA A 16 0.00 9.34 6.71
C ALA A 16 0.36 9.71 5.26
N ILE A 17 1.62 10.01 4.99
CA ILE A 17 2.13 10.28 3.63
C ILE A 17 2.03 9.01 2.77
N ALA A 18 2.43 7.85 3.29
CA ALA A 18 2.37 6.59 2.56
C ALA A 18 0.92 6.22 2.16
N CYS A 19 -0.08 6.59 2.98
CA CYS A 19 -1.50 6.40 2.64
C CYS A 19 -1.95 7.18 1.40
N LEU A 20 -1.25 8.25 1.01
CA LEU A 20 -1.59 8.99 -0.20
C LEU A 20 -1.47 8.11 -1.45
N VAL A 21 -0.55 7.14 -1.47
CA VAL A 21 -0.38 6.23 -2.61
C VAL A 21 -1.66 5.42 -2.89
N PRO A 22 -2.16 4.57 -1.98
CA PRO A 22 -3.41 3.83 -2.23
C PRO A 22 -4.64 4.72 -2.44
N LEU A 23 -4.71 5.87 -1.76
CA LEU A 23 -5.85 6.77 -1.90
C LEU A 23 -5.87 7.44 -3.28
N THR A 24 -4.73 7.88 -3.78
CA THR A 24 -4.66 8.55 -5.09
C THR A 24 -4.67 7.54 -6.23
N ILE A 25 -3.82 6.52 -6.19
CA ILE A 25 -3.72 5.51 -7.26
C ILE A 25 -4.98 4.66 -7.31
N GLY A 26 -5.50 4.21 -6.16
CA GLY A 26 -6.78 3.50 -6.11
C GLY A 26 -7.93 4.37 -6.62
N GLY A 27 -8.02 5.62 -6.16
CA GLY A 27 -9.08 6.56 -6.57
C GLY A 27 -9.07 6.86 -8.07
N ILE A 28 -7.90 7.20 -8.63
CA ILE A 28 -7.76 7.46 -10.07
C ILE A 28 -8.11 6.22 -10.88
N SER A 29 -7.65 5.03 -10.47
CA SER A 29 -7.96 3.76 -11.14
C SER A 29 -9.43 3.37 -11.08
N ILE A 30 -10.12 3.65 -9.96
CA ILE A 30 -11.57 3.44 -9.85
C ILE A 30 -12.33 4.31 -10.84
N VAL A 31 -11.90 5.57 -11.04
CA VAL A 31 -12.59 6.52 -11.93
C VAL A 31 -12.25 6.28 -13.40
N ARG A 32 -10.95 6.17 -13.71
CA ARG A 32 -10.44 6.12 -15.09
C ARG A 32 -10.28 4.70 -15.64
N GLY A 33 -10.43 3.66 -14.83
CA GLY A 33 -10.08 2.30 -15.23
C GLY A 33 -8.58 2.16 -15.53
N PRO A 34 -8.13 1.14 -16.28
CA PRO A 34 -6.73 0.92 -16.58
C PRO A 34 -6.22 1.80 -17.73
N GLY A 35 -7.04 2.67 -18.34
CA GLY A 35 -6.66 3.47 -19.51
C GLY A 35 -5.54 4.49 -19.28
N TRP A 36 -5.19 4.80 -18.03
CA TRP A 36 -4.02 5.62 -17.70
C TRP A 36 -2.74 4.78 -17.51
N LEU A 37 -2.86 3.45 -17.55
CA LEU A 37 -1.79 2.48 -17.37
C LEU A 37 -1.47 1.77 -18.68
N GLY A 38 -0.55 2.38 -19.43
CA GLY A 38 -0.17 1.87 -20.74
C GLY A 38 -1.21 2.21 -21.80
N HIS A 39 -0.74 2.45 -23.01
CA HIS A 39 -1.58 2.88 -24.12
C HIS A 39 -2.10 1.64 -24.87
N ALA A 40 -2.76 0.73 -24.14
CA ALA A 40 -3.34 -0.45 -24.74
C ALA A 40 -4.43 -0.03 -25.75
N PRO A 41 -4.41 -0.54 -26.99
CA PRO A 41 -5.36 -0.13 -28.02
C PRO A 41 -6.80 -0.55 -27.69
N THR A 42 -6.96 -1.68 -26.98
CA THR A 42 -8.25 -2.18 -26.51
C THR A 42 -8.11 -2.78 -25.10
N ILE A 43 -9.08 -2.50 -24.23
CA ILE A 43 -9.16 -3.04 -22.86
C ILE A 43 -10.42 -3.91 -22.79
N PRO A 44 -10.29 -5.24 -22.59
CA PRO A 44 -11.44 -6.11 -22.40
C PRO A 44 -12.30 -5.68 -21.19
N THR A 45 -13.62 -5.81 -21.30
CA THR A 45 -14.58 -5.39 -20.27
C THR A 45 -14.36 -6.08 -18.92
N ASP A 46 -14.04 -7.38 -18.95
CA ASP A 46 -13.78 -8.16 -17.74
C ASP A 46 -12.49 -7.71 -17.05
N LEU A 47 -11.49 -7.28 -17.84
CA LEU A 47 -10.24 -6.75 -17.30
C LEU A 47 -10.44 -5.36 -16.68
N ASP A 48 -11.23 -4.48 -17.30
CA ASP A 48 -11.59 -3.18 -16.69
C ASP A 48 -12.36 -3.38 -15.38
N SER A 49 -13.36 -4.27 -15.37
CA SER A 49 -14.16 -4.60 -14.18
C SER A 49 -13.28 -5.11 -13.04
N GLN A 50 -12.44 -6.13 -13.31
CA GLN A 50 -11.52 -6.69 -12.32
C GLN A 50 -10.50 -5.65 -11.83
N PHE A 51 -9.99 -4.80 -12.73
CA PHE A 51 -9.05 -3.74 -12.38
C PHE A 51 -9.67 -2.71 -11.44
N ARG A 52 -10.91 -2.26 -11.71
CA ARG A 52 -11.63 -1.32 -10.83
C ARG A 52 -11.96 -1.95 -9.48
N TYR A 53 -12.33 -3.22 -9.45
CA TYR A 53 -12.58 -3.95 -8.20
C TYR A 53 -11.33 -3.98 -7.30
N VAL A 54 -10.19 -4.43 -7.84
CA VAL A 54 -8.92 -4.47 -7.09
C VAL A 54 -8.47 -3.07 -6.67
N SER A 55 -8.67 -2.07 -7.53
CA SER A 55 -8.38 -0.67 -7.20
C SER A 55 -9.25 -0.13 -6.06
N GLY A 56 -10.52 -0.54 -6.02
CA GLY A 56 -11.46 -0.29 -4.91
C GLY A 56 -10.94 -0.86 -3.59
N ILE A 57 -10.49 -2.11 -3.59
CA ILE A 57 -9.87 -2.74 -2.42
C ILE A 57 -8.61 -1.98 -2.01
N PHE A 58 -7.75 -1.60 -2.96
CA PHE A 58 -6.52 -0.87 -2.66
C PHE A 58 -6.81 0.51 -2.06
N PHE A 59 -7.80 1.23 -2.58
CA PHE A 59 -8.27 2.49 -2.02
C PHE A 59 -8.80 2.32 -0.58
N ALA A 60 -9.66 1.32 -0.36
CA ALA A 60 -10.20 1.00 0.95
C ALA A 60 -9.10 0.58 1.94
N LEU A 61 -8.05 -0.10 1.48
CA LEU A 61 -6.87 -0.42 2.27
C LEU A 61 -6.15 0.85 2.73
N GLY A 62 -6.01 1.83 1.83
CA GLY A 62 -5.50 3.17 2.17
C GLY A 62 -6.32 3.83 3.28
N LEU A 63 -7.65 3.85 3.15
CA LEU A 63 -8.55 4.35 4.20
C LEU A 63 -8.39 3.57 5.51
N ALA A 64 -8.25 2.24 5.45
CA ALA A 64 -8.06 1.42 6.63
C ALA A 64 -6.75 1.77 7.35
N PHE A 65 -5.67 2.08 6.64
CA PHE A 65 -4.42 2.54 7.24
C PHE A 65 -4.53 3.93 7.87
N THR A 66 -5.29 4.88 7.30
CA THR A 66 -5.46 6.20 7.92
C THR A 66 -6.08 6.09 9.31
N THR A 67 -7.00 5.12 9.51
CA THR A 67 -7.56 4.84 10.84
C THR A 67 -6.52 4.38 11.84
N CYS A 68 -5.37 3.85 11.41
CA CYS A 68 -4.27 3.42 12.27
C CYS A 68 -3.38 4.57 12.71
N VAL A 69 -3.28 5.66 11.94
CA VAL A 69 -2.34 6.77 12.18
C VAL A 69 -2.51 7.33 13.59
N ARG A 70 -3.75 7.68 13.97
CA ARG A 70 -4.07 8.11 15.34
C ARG A 70 -4.01 6.89 16.27
N GLY A 71 -2.99 6.84 17.12
CA GLY A 71 -2.76 5.74 18.07
C GLY A 71 -2.09 4.50 17.45
N ILE A 72 -1.25 4.69 16.44
CA ILE A 72 -0.53 3.64 15.70
C ILE A 72 0.16 2.61 16.59
N GLU A 73 0.63 3.03 17.76
CA GLU A 73 1.32 2.21 18.73
C GLU A 73 0.40 1.20 19.46
N ARG A 74 -0.93 1.45 19.49
CA ARG A 74 -1.93 0.52 20.05
C ARG A 74 -2.54 -0.40 18.99
N LYS A 75 -2.38 -0.07 17.71
CA LYS A 75 -3.09 -0.71 16.60
C LYS A 75 -2.25 -1.77 15.87
N GLY A 76 -1.32 -2.42 16.59
CA GLY A 76 -0.33 -3.31 15.99
C GLY A 76 -0.91 -4.48 15.20
N ALA A 77 -1.93 -5.16 15.73
CA ALA A 77 -2.56 -6.28 15.02
C ALA A 77 -3.19 -5.85 13.68
N ARG A 78 -3.98 -4.77 13.70
CA ARG A 78 -4.58 -4.19 12.48
C ARG A 78 -3.52 -3.69 11.51
N PHE A 79 -2.52 -2.96 12.00
CA PHE A 79 -1.44 -2.42 11.16
C PHE A 79 -0.67 -3.55 10.46
N ARG A 80 -0.35 -4.63 11.16
CA ARG A 80 0.32 -5.80 10.57
C ARG A 80 -0.57 -6.55 9.60
N LEU A 81 -1.86 -6.73 9.90
CA LEU A 81 -2.80 -7.34 8.97
C LEU A 81 -2.85 -6.57 7.65
N LEU A 82 -3.05 -5.24 7.72
CA LEU A 82 -3.08 -4.40 6.53
C LEU A 82 -1.73 -4.44 5.79
N GLY A 83 -0.61 -4.43 6.50
CA GLY A 83 0.72 -4.55 5.91
C GLY A 83 0.95 -5.88 5.21
N LEU A 84 0.49 -7.00 5.79
CA LEU A 84 0.57 -8.32 5.17
C LEU A 84 -0.26 -8.40 3.89
N LEU A 85 -1.43 -7.75 3.83
CA LEU A 85 -2.21 -7.66 2.58
C LEU A 85 -1.43 -6.92 1.49
N VAL A 86 -0.72 -5.84 1.83
CA VAL A 86 0.14 -5.12 0.88
C VAL A 86 1.29 -6.01 0.41
N VAL A 87 1.98 -6.71 1.33
CA VAL A 87 3.07 -7.62 0.99
C VAL A 87 2.59 -8.74 0.07
N ALA A 88 1.42 -9.33 0.35
CA ALA A 88 0.82 -10.34 -0.52
C ALA A 88 0.54 -9.79 -1.93
N GLY A 89 0.04 -8.55 -2.04
CA GLY A 89 -0.10 -7.86 -3.32
C GLY A 89 1.24 -7.65 -4.04
N GLY A 90 2.30 -7.27 -3.31
CA GLY A 90 3.65 -7.13 -3.85
C GLY A 90 4.24 -8.44 -4.35
N LEU A 91 4.01 -9.55 -3.64
CA LEU A 91 4.42 -10.88 -4.09
C LEU A 91 3.69 -11.30 -5.36
N ALA A 92 2.38 -11.05 -5.45
CA ALA A 92 1.60 -11.30 -6.67
C ALA A 92 2.10 -10.44 -7.84
N ARG A 93 2.47 -9.18 -7.60
CA ARG A 93 3.09 -8.31 -8.61
C ARG A 93 4.49 -8.79 -9.03
N LEU A 94 5.30 -9.25 -8.09
CA LEU A 94 6.62 -9.82 -8.39
C LEU A 94 6.50 -11.08 -9.26
N LEU A 95 5.53 -11.94 -8.95
CA LEU A 95 5.19 -13.10 -9.78
C LEU A 95 4.80 -12.66 -11.19
N SER A 96 3.92 -11.66 -11.33
CA SER A 96 3.53 -11.12 -12.63
C SER A 96 4.72 -10.56 -13.40
N TRP A 97 5.69 -9.92 -12.74
CA TRP A 97 6.92 -9.50 -13.43
C TRP A 97 7.66 -10.74 -13.94
N ALA A 98 7.88 -11.74 -13.10
CA ALA A 98 8.62 -12.94 -13.48
C ALA A 98 7.97 -13.72 -14.64
N THR A 99 6.64 -13.71 -14.77
CA THR A 99 5.92 -14.50 -15.78
C THR A 99 5.46 -13.73 -17.01
N VAL A 100 5.19 -12.42 -16.89
CA VAL A 100 4.65 -11.58 -17.97
C VAL A 100 5.64 -10.51 -18.43
N GLY A 101 6.57 -10.10 -17.57
CA GLY A 101 7.60 -9.11 -17.87
C GLY A 101 7.52 -7.84 -17.03
N ALA A 102 8.50 -6.95 -17.22
CA ALA A 102 8.68 -5.78 -16.38
C ALA A 102 7.51 -4.78 -16.48
N PRO A 103 6.91 -4.34 -15.35
CA PRO A 103 5.83 -3.38 -15.38
C PRO A 103 6.36 -1.95 -15.55
N SER A 104 5.45 -0.99 -15.74
CA SER A 104 5.77 0.45 -15.80
C SER A 104 6.64 0.93 -14.61
N PRO A 105 7.41 2.03 -14.75
CA PRO A 105 8.23 2.58 -13.66
C PRO A 105 7.43 2.82 -12.36
N GLY A 106 6.20 3.34 -12.46
CA GLY A 106 5.33 3.57 -11.30
C GLY A 106 5.01 2.29 -10.53
N HIS A 107 4.74 1.18 -11.24
CA HIS A 107 4.50 -0.12 -10.61
C HIS A 107 5.76 -0.74 -10.01
N ARG A 108 6.94 -0.47 -10.57
CA ARG A 108 8.22 -0.88 -9.96
C ARG A 108 8.48 -0.13 -8.66
N LEU A 109 8.18 1.17 -8.62
CA LEU A 109 8.20 1.94 -7.36
C LEU A 109 7.18 1.41 -6.36
N GLY A 110 5.97 1.08 -6.82
CA GLY A 110 4.95 0.42 -6.01
C GLY A 110 5.44 -0.90 -5.40
N LEU A 111 6.19 -1.70 -6.16
CA LEU A 111 6.77 -2.96 -5.67
C LEU A 111 7.81 -2.74 -4.56
N VAL A 112 8.65 -1.71 -4.68
CA VAL A 112 9.58 -1.31 -3.60
C VAL A 112 8.82 -0.86 -2.36
N MET A 113 7.71 -0.13 -2.53
CA MET A 113 6.86 0.24 -1.40
C MET A 113 6.25 -0.99 -0.72
N GLU A 114 5.76 -1.94 -1.50
CA GLU A 114 5.07 -3.14 -1.01
C GLU A 114 5.99 -4.11 -0.27
N LEU A 115 7.18 -4.40 -0.83
CA LEU A 115 8.10 -5.42 -0.30
C LEU A 115 9.27 -4.85 0.52
N GLY A 116 9.52 -3.54 0.44
CA GLY A 116 10.55 -2.86 1.22
C GLY A 116 9.96 -1.97 2.29
N VAL A 117 9.29 -0.88 1.88
CA VAL A 117 8.87 0.17 2.80
C VAL A 117 7.83 -0.32 3.80
N VAL A 118 6.79 -1.03 3.37
CA VAL A 118 5.72 -1.50 4.28
C VAL A 118 6.24 -2.46 5.35
N PRO A 119 7.05 -3.50 5.03
CA PRO A 119 7.69 -4.33 6.06
C PRO A 119 8.52 -3.52 7.06
N LEU A 120 9.31 -2.55 6.58
CA LEU A 120 10.09 -1.67 7.46
C LEU A 120 9.19 -0.83 8.38
N LEU A 121 8.07 -0.30 7.88
CA LEU A 121 7.07 0.41 8.69
C LEU A 121 6.44 -0.51 9.73
N MET A 122 6.16 -1.78 9.40
CA MET A 122 5.64 -2.77 10.35
C MET A 122 6.65 -3.06 11.46
N LEU A 123 7.93 -3.21 11.13
CA LEU A 123 9.01 -3.38 12.11
C LEU A 123 9.17 -2.15 13.00
N TRP A 124 9.11 -0.95 12.43
CA TRP A 124 9.17 0.31 13.18
C TRP A 124 7.98 0.45 14.13
N GLN A 125 6.76 0.17 13.65
CA GLN A 125 5.55 0.16 14.47
C GLN A 125 5.68 -0.85 15.63
N ALA A 126 6.18 -2.06 15.37
CA ALA A 126 6.37 -3.08 16.39
C ALA A 126 7.40 -2.66 17.45
N ARG A 127 8.47 -1.97 17.05
CA ARG A 127 9.44 -1.38 18.00
C ARG A 127 8.77 -0.34 18.90
N ILE A 128 7.99 0.58 18.33
CA ILE A 128 7.27 1.60 19.08
C ILE A 128 6.26 0.98 20.05
N ALA A 129 5.55 -0.08 19.63
CA ALA A 129 4.57 -0.76 20.47
C ALA A 129 5.21 -1.48 21.67
N ARG A 130 6.43 -2.02 21.52
CA ARG A 130 7.18 -2.70 22.61
C ARG A 130 7.88 -1.76 23.58
N GLY A 131 8.18 -0.53 23.16
CA GLY A 131 8.87 0.47 23.99
C GLY A 131 7.93 1.37 24.78
N ARG A 132 6.68 0.95 24.95
CA ARG A 132 5.71 1.49 25.90
C ARG A 132 5.72 0.65 27.16
#